data_AF-A0A9P6KNT0-F1
#
_entry.id   AF-A0A9P6KNT0-F1
#
_cell.length_a   1.000
_cell.length_b   1.000
_cell.length_c   1.000
_cell.angle_alpha   90.00
_cell.angle_beta   90.00
_cell.angle_gamma   90.00
#
_symmetry.space_group_name_H-M   'P 1'
#
loop_
_entity.id
_entity.type
_entity.pdbx_description
1 polymer ?
#
loop_
_entity_poly.entity_id
_entity_poly.type
_entity_poly.pdbx_seq_one_letter_code
_entity_poly.pdbx_strand_id
1 'polypeptide(L)'
;MGYLYLAVAKSFQLLAYNALTKVTAVEHTTILYIAHLDIHYATLTVNLELKWAILHNLRAIPVRSTDKPKRVVLRYSVQYEREEAAINEQFFARHGPEPPNKDFFSHIMAPNESSKMHIVLDINCNSHPTIDTNIIAYEVFKVRKSGNFKFEKIDAAACQYARKRCELIGVKWGTNRSLV
;
A
#
# COMPACT_ATOMS: atom_id res chain seq x y z
N MET A 1 -25.75 0.08 -10.92
CA MET A 1 -25.16 0.67 -12.15
C MET A 1 -25.00 -0.31 -13.33
N GLY A 2 -25.01 -1.64 -13.16
CA GLY A 2 -24.82 -2.59 -14.29
C GLY A 2 -26.03 -2.79 -15.22
N TYR A 3 -27.27 -2.67 -14.71
CA TYR A 3 -28.48 -2.93 -15.51
C TYR A 3 -28.79 -1.84 -16.55
N LEU A 4 -28.43 -0.58 -16.27
CA LEU A 4 -28.64 0.53 -17.21
C LEU A 4 -27.73 0.39 -18.44
N TYR A 5 -26.52 -0.16 -18.26
CA TYR A 5 -25.52 -0.33 -19.31
C TYR A 5 -25.88 -1.42 -20.32
N LEU A 6 -26.43 -2.55 -19.84
CA LEU A 6 -26.89 -3.63 -20.71
C LEU A 6 -28.10 -3.22 -21.57
N ALA A 7 -28.96 -2.34 -21.04
CA ALA A 7 -30.11 -1.81 -21.76
C ALA A 7 -29.66 -0.89 -22.91
N VAL A 8 -28.71 0.03 -22.65
CA VAL A 8 -28.17 0.93 -23.68
C VAL A 8 -27.49 0.15 -24.81
N ALA A 9 -26.65 -0.85 -24.48
CA ALA A 9 -25.96 -1.66 -25.50
C ALA A 9 -26.93 -2.44 -26.41
N LYS A 10 -28.01 -3.00 -25.84
CA LYS A 10 -29.05 -3.69 -26.62
C LYS A 10 -29.86 -2.74 -27.50
N SER A 11 -30.13 -1.52 -27.03
CA SER A 11 -30.82 -0.50 -27.82
C SER A 11 -30.00 -0.05 -29.04
N PHE A 12 -28.67 0.07 -28.91
CA PHE A 12 -27.78 0.38 -30.03
C PHE A 12 -27.71 -0.76 -31.07
N GLN A 13 -27.65 -2.02 -30.62
CA GLN A 13 -27.71 -3.19 -31.53
C GLN A 13 -29.02 -3.25 -32.32
N LEU A 14 -30.16 -2.95 -31.68
CA LEU A 14 -31.46 -2.98 -32.33
C LEU A 14 -31.64 -1.84 -33.35
N LEU A 15 -31.10 -0.65 -33.04
CA LEU A 15 -31.09 0.49 -33.97
C LEU A 15 -30.20 0.22 -35.19
N ALA A 16 -29.02 -0.39 -35.00
CA ALA A 16 -28.14 -0.78 -36.10
C ALA A 16 -28.77 -1.86 -37.00
N TYR A 17 -29.46 -2.84 -36.41
CA TYR A 17 -30.16 -3.89 -37.16
C TYR A 17 -31.33 -3.36 -37.99
N ASN A 18 -32.10 -2.41 -37.45
CA ASN A 18 -33.21 -1.79 -38.16
C ASN A 18 -32.76 -0.78 -39.24
N ALA A 19 -31.57 -0.18 -39.10
CA ALA A 19 -30.96 0.61 -40.16
C ALA A 19 -30.47 -0.26 -41.33
N LEU A 20 -30.03 -1.49 -41.04
CA LEU A 20 -29.53 -2.45 -42.04
C LEU A 20 -30.62 -3.01 -42.97
N THR A 21 -31.88 -3.08 -42.52
CA THR A 21 -32.97 -3.75 -43.26
C THR A 21 -33.70 -2.84 -44.26
N LYS A 22 -33.34 -1.55 -44.37
CA LYS A 22 -34.00 -0.57 -45.25
C LYS A 22 -33.22 -0.20 -46.52
N VAL A 23 -32.06 -0.80 -46.78
CA VAL A 23 -31.21 -0.43 -47.93
C VAL A 23 -31.35 -1.46 -49.06
N THR A 24 -31.70 -1.01 -50.26
CA THR A 24 -31.88 -1.84 -51.46
C THR A 24 -30.54 -2.37 -51.99
N ALA A 25 -30.62 -3.52 -52.66
CA ALA A 25 -29.57 -4.54 -52.80
C ALA A 25 -28.31 -4.22 -53.66
N VAL A 26 -27.96 -2.95 -53.90
CA VAL A 26 -26.77 -2.62 -54.73
C VAL A 26 -25.69 -1.83 -53.97
N GLU A 27 -25.98 -1.28 -52.78
CA GLU A 27 -24.99 -0.57 -51.94
C GLU A 27 -24.57 -1.35 -50.69
N HIS A 28 -24.90 -2.65 -50.64
CA HIS A 28 -24.76 -3.48 -49.45
C HIS A 28 -23.30 -3.65 -48.99
N THR A 29 -22.35 -3.84 -49.90
CA THR A 29 -20.95 -4.16 -49.54
C THR A 29 -20.21 -2.96 -48.93
N THR A 30 -20.39 -1.76 -49.48
CA THR A 30 -19.72 -0.55 -48.97
C THR A 30 -20.31 -0.11 -47.63
N ILE A 31 -21.63 -0.16 -47.47
CA ILE A 31 -22.30 0.22 -46.22
C ILE A 31 -22.00 -0.79 -45.10
N LEU A 32 -21.96 -2.10 -45.41
CA LEU A 32 -21.53 -3.12 -44.45
C LEU A 32 -20.07 -2.92 -44.01
N TYR A 33 -19.18 -2.53 -44.93
CA TYR A 33 -17.77 -2.28 -44.62
C TYR A 33 -17.59 -1.05 -43.73
N ILE A 34 -18.29 0.05 -44.03
CA ILE A 34 -18.27 1.27 -43.20
C ILE A 34 -18.85 1.00 -41.82
N ALA A 35 -20.00 0.32 -41.73
CA ALA A 35 -20.59 -0.05 -40.45
C ALA A 35 -19.70 -0.99 -39.63
N HIS A 36 -18.99 -1.93 -40.29
CA HIS A 36 -18.03 -2.80 -39.62
C HIS A 36 -16.81 -2.04 -39.10
N LEU A 37 -16.29 -1.08 -39.87
CA LEU A 37 -15.21 -0.19 -39.43
C LEU A 37 -15.62 0.70 -38.27
N ASP A 38 -16.83 1.26 -38.28
CA ASP A 38 -17.36 2.11 -37.20
C ASP A 38 -17.54 1.31 -35.90
N ILE A 39 -18.05 0.07 -35.98
CA ILE A 39 -18.15 -0.83 -34.82
C ILE A 39 -16.77 -1.20 -34.30
N HIS A 40 -15.82 -1.50 -35.20
CA HIS A 40 -14.46 -1.85 -34.81
C HIS A 40 -13.77 -0.65 -34.13
N TYR A 41 -13.95 0.56 -34.66
CA TYR A 41 -13.39 1.79 -34.09
C TYR A 41 -14.02 2.15 -32.74
N ALA A 42 -15.35 2.00 -32.60
CA ALA A 42 -16.04 2.19 -31.33
C ALA A 42 -15.57 1.17 -30.27
N THR A 43 -15.38 -0.09 -30.68
CA THR A 43 -14.89 -1.17 -29.79
C THR A 43 -13.45 -0.91 -29.35
N LEU A 44 -12.58 -0.45 -30.25
CA LEU A 44 -11.21 -0.04 -29.93
C LEU A 44 -11.18 1.14 -28.97
N THR A 45 -12.03 2.14 -29.20
CA THR A 45 -12.12 3.34 -28.36
C THR A 45 -12.58 2.97 -26.95
N VAL A 46 -13.63 2.15 -26.82
CA VAL A 46 -14.10 1.64 -25.52
C VAL A 46 -13.03 0.79 -24.83
N ASN A 47 -12.27 -0.03 -25.57
CA ASN A 47 -11.18 -0.83 -25.02
C ASN A 47 -10.01 0.04 -24.54
N LEU A 48 -9.68 1.10 -25.27
CA LEU A 48 -8.69 2.10 -24.89
C LEU A 48 -9.15 2.87 -23.65
N GLU A 49 -10.39 3.35 -23.58
CA GLU A 49 -10.95 4.01 -22.41
C GLU A 49 -11.00 3.06 -21.19
N LEU A 50 -11.35 1.78 -21.37
CA LEU A 50 -11.26 0.77 -20.33
C LEU A 50 -9.82 0.53 -19.89
N LYS A 51 -8.86 0.44 -20.82
CA LYS A 51 -7.44 0.31 -20.50
C LYS A 51 -6.92 1.56 -19.78
N TRP A 52 -7.31 2.76 -20.19
CA TRP A 52 -6.98 4.01 -19.52
C TRP A 52 -7.61 4.08 -18.13
N ALA A 53 -8.88 3.71 -17.97
CA ALA A 53 -9.56 3.64 -16.68
C ALA A 53 -8.95 2.57 -15.77
N ILE A 54 -8.55 1.41 -16.31
CA ILE A 54 -7.83 0.37 -15.56
C ILE A 54 -6.43 0.86 -15.17
N LEU A 55 -5.69 1.51 -16.08
CA LEU A 55 -4.35 2.04 -15.82
C LEU A 55 -4.38 3.19 -14.81
N HIS A 56 -5.41 4.05 -14.87
CA HIS A 56 -5.62 5.15 -13.92
C HIS A 56 -6.20 4.68 -12.58
N ASN A 57 -7.06 3.66 -12.55
CA ASN A 57 -7.52 3.05 -11.30
C ASN A 57 -6.43 2.18 -10.65
N LEU A 58 -5.52 1.57 -11.43
CA LEU A 58 -4.31 0.92 -10.91
C LEU A 58 -3.30 1.93 -10.36
N ARG A 59 -3.30 3.18 -10.86
CA ARG A 59 -2.53 4.30 -10.27
C ARG A 59 -3.08 4.79 -8.92
N ALA A 60 -4.23 4.30 -8.48
CA ALA A 60 -4.81 4.58 -7.16
C ALA A 60 -4.92 3.35 -6.26
N ILE A 61 -4.36 2.19 -6.64
CA ILE A 61 -3.90 1.26 -5.62
C ILE A 61 -2.58 1.87 -5.15
N PRO A 62 -2.46 2.40 -3.92
CA PRO A 62 -1.15 2.73 -3.42
C PRO A 62 -0.34 1.43 -3.50
N VAL A 63 0.64 1.38 -4.40
CA VAL A 63 1.74 0.43 -4.30
C VAL A 63 2.19 0.57 -2.87
N ARG A 64 1.85 -0.43 -2.06
CA ARG A 64 1.88 -0.26 -0.62
C ARG A 64 3.32 0.08 -0.27
N SER A 65 3.53 1.22 0.39
CA SER A 65 4.81 1.54 1.02
C SER A 65 5.19 0.53 2.12
N THR A 66 4.43 -0.56 2.28
CA THR A 66 4.61 -1.62 3.26
C THR A 66 5.61 -2.67 2.84
N ASP A 67 6.18 -2.64 1.64
CA ASP A 67 7.12 -3.70 1.21
C ASP A 67 8.59 -3.28 1.35
N LYS A 68 8.85 -1.98 1.54
CA LYS A 68 10.22 -1.48 1.74
C LYS A 68 10.68 -1.76 3.16
N PRO A 69 11.84 -2.40 3.36
CA PRO A 69 12.36 -2.63 4.70
C PRO A 69 12.70 -1.30 5.37
N LYS A 70 12.26 -1.14 6.62
CA LYS A 70 12.52 0.07 7.42
C LYS A 70 12.54 -0.26 8.89
N ARG A 71 13.19 0.60 9.67
CA ARG A 71 13.18 0.54 11.13
C ARG A 71 12.30 1.64 11.70
N VAL A 72 11.28 1.27 12.46
CA VAL A 72 10.43 2.22 13.18
C VAL A 72 10.86 2.22 14.65
N VAL A 73 11.07 3.39 15.24
CA VAL A 73 11.41 3.54 16.66
C VAL A 73 10.28 4.27 17.37
N LEU A 74 9.61 3.56 18.27
CA LEU A 74 8.54 4.10 19.11
C LEU A 74 9.15 4.49 20.45
N ARG A 75 9.17 5.78 20.75
CA ARG A 75 9.76 6.34 21.97
C ARG A 75 8.66 6.68 22.98
N TYR A 76 8.65 5.99 24.11
CA TYR A 76 7.54 6.03 25.08
C TYR A 76 8.03 6.18 26.52
N SER A 77 7.12 6.46 27.46
CA SER A 77 7.43 6.57 28.89
C SER A 77 7.64 5.20 29.50
N VAL A 78 8.60 5.04 30.42
CA VAL A 78 8.80 3.79 31.19
C VAL A 78 7.54 3.31 31.92
N GLN A 79 6.63 4.22 32.24
CA GLN A 79 5.32 3.88 32.83
C GLN A 79 4.47 2.94 31.95
N TYR A 80 4.73 2.88 30.64
CA TYR A 80 4.02 2.01 29.69
C TYR A 80 4.86 0.78 29.29
N GLU A 81 5.89 0.42 30.06
CA GLU A 81 6.77 -0.72 29.77
C GLU A 81 6.00 -2.04 29.53
N ARG A 82 4.95 -2.28 30.32
CA ARG A 82 4.12 -3.49 30.22
C ARG A 82 3.07 -3.44 29.10
N GLU A 83 3.05 -2.38 28.30
CA GLU A 83 2.03 -2.14 27.26
C GLU A 83 2.58 -2.29 25.84
N GLU A 84 3.74 -2.95 25.64
CA GLU A 84 4.36 -3.15 24.32
C GLU A 84 3.36 -3.68 23.27
N ALA A 85 2.65 -4.76 23.59
CA ALA A 85 1.70 -5.38 22.67
C ALA A 85 0.59 -4.39 22.24
N ALA A 86 0.05 -3.63 23.19
CA ALA A 86 -0.98 -2.63 22.92
C ALA A 86 -0.44 -1.42 22.12
N ILE A 87 0.82 -1.03 22.37
CA ILE A 87 1.51 0.01 21.59
C ILE A 87 1.67 -0.44 20.13
N ASN A 88 2.15 -1.68 19.90
CA ASN A 88 2.36 -2.23 18.57
C ASN A 88 1.03 -2.39 17.82
N GLU A 89 0.01 -2.97 18.45
CA GLU A 89 -1.33 -3.14 17.87
C GLU A 89 -1.93 -1.79 17.44
N GLN A 90 -1.92 -0.79 18.32
CA GLN A 90 -2.46 0.53 17.99
C GLN A 90 -1.61 1.29 16.96
N PHE A 91 -0.29 1.04 16.92
CA PHE A 91 0.58 1.62 15.91
C PHE A 91 0.19 1.12 14.51
N PHE A 92 0.07 -0.20 14.33
CA PHE A 92 -0.35 -0.78 13.06
C PHE A 92 -1.79 -0.41 12.69
N ALA A 93 -2.72 -0.42 13.66
CA ALA A 93 -4.09 0.02 13.40
C ALA A 93 -4.18 1.46 12.83
N ARG A 94 -3.22 2.34 13.17
CA ARG A 94 -3.19 3.73 12.69
C ARG A 94 -2.34 3.96 11.44
N HIS A 95 -1.16 3.35 11.35
CA HIS A 95 -0.15 3.69 10.34
C HIS A 95 -0.07 2.70 9.18
N GLY A 96 -0.87 1.65 9.21
CA GLY A 96 -0.97 0.64 8.16
C GLY A 96 -0.99 -0.75 8.76
N PRO A 97 -1.68 -1.70 8.12
CA PRO A 97 -1.85 -3.05 8.66
C PRO A 97 -0.50 -3.66 9.02
N GLU A 98 -0.50 -4.47 10.07
CA GLU A 98 0.62 -5.32 10.44
C GLU A 98 1.13 -6.04 9.18
N PRO A 99 2.45 -6.09 8.93
CA PRO A 99 3.00 -6.73 7.75
C PRO A 99 2.44 -8.16 7.59
N PRO A 100 2.13 -8.60 6.35
CA PRO A 100 1.67 -9.97 6.10
C PRO A 100 2.58 -10.99 6.78
N ASN A 101 2.00 -12.07 7.30
CA ASN A 101 2.72 -13.14 8.01
C ASN A 101 3.54 -12.66 9.21
N LYS A 102 3.19 -11.50 9.79
CA LYS A 102 3.96 -10.86 10.87
C LYS A 102 5.41 -10.66 10.47
N ASP A 103 5.63 -10.16 9.26
CA ASP A 103 6.95 -9.80 8.76
C ASP A 103 7.49 -8.53 9.43
N PHE A 104 7.67 -8.61 10.75
CA PHE A 104 8.38 -7.64 11.55
C PHE A 104 8.98 -8.28 12.80
N PHE A 105 9.98 -7.63 13.37
CA PHE A 105 10.55 -8.00 14.66
C PHE A 105 10.51 -6.81 15.63
N SER A 106 10.15 -7.04 16.89
CA SER A 106 10.10 -6.02 17.95
C SER A 106 11.29 -6.19 18.90
N HIS A 107 12.11 -5.15 19.04
CA HIS A 107 13.17 -5.08 20.04
C HIS A 107 12.78 -4.06 21.12
N ILE A 108 12.72 -4.50 22.38
CA ILE A 108 12.55 -3.60 23.51
C ILE A 108 13.93 -3.10 23.92
N MET A 109 14.10 -1.78 23.99
CA MET A 109 15.31 -1.14 24.48
C MET A 109 15.02 -0.41 25.79
N ALA A 110 15.80 -0.77 26.79
CA ALA A 110 15.80 -0.14 28.11
C ALA A 110 16.07 1.37 28.02
N PRO A 111 15.65 2.13 29.05
CA PRO A 111 15.94 3.54 29.13
C PRO A 111 17.45 3.73 29.35
N ASN A 112 17.98 4.87 28.92
CA ASN A 112 19.29 5.32 29.40
C ASN A 112 19.10 6.21 30.64
N GLU A 113 19.82 7.33 30.73
CA GLU A 113 19.64 8.40 31.74
C GLU A 113 18.27 9.10 31.70
N SER A 114 17.37 8.71 30.79
CA SER A 114 16.02 9.28 30.68
C SER A 114 14.94 8.26 31.03
N SER A 115 13.77 8.71 31.47
CA SER A 115 12.58 7.87 31.70
C SER A 115 11.91 7.38 30.39
N LYS A 116 12.67 7.31 29.28
CA LYS A 116 12.17 6.98 27.95
C LYS A 116 12.67 5.63 27.46
N MET A 117 11.72 4.72 27.29
CA MET A 117 11.89 3.42 26.65
C MET A 117 11.77 3.55 25.12
N HIS A 118 12.30 2.57 24.40
CA HIS A 118 12.15 2.50 22.94
C HIS A 118 11.73 1.09 22.52
N ILE A 119 10.74 1.00 21.63
CA ILE A 119 10.48 -0.21 20.85
C ILE A 119 11.04 0.03 19.46
N VAL A 120 11.87 -0.87 18.97
CA VAL A 120 12.40 -0.85 17.61
C VAL A 120 11.69 -1.93 16.81
N LEU A 121 10.94 -1.54 15.80
CA LEU A 121 10.25 -2.43 14.89
C LEU A 121 11.04 -2.52 13.58
N ASP A 122 11.58 -3.69 13.28
CA ASP A 122 12.20 -4.01 12.00
C ASP A 122 11.11 -4.50 11.06
N ILE A 123 10.62 -3.63 10.16
CA ILE A 123 9.51 -3.91 9.25
C ILE A 123 10.03 -4.59 7.97
N ASN A 124 9.39 -5.67 7.54
CA ASN A 124 9.76 -6.52 6.41
C ASN A 124 11.11 -7.23 6.54
N CYS A 125 11.46 -7.63 7.77
CA CYS A 125 12.76 -8.18 8.09
C CYS A 125 12.98 -9.61 7.61
N ASN A 126 11.93 -10.43 7.56
CA ASN A 126 11.96 -11.81 7.06
C ASN A 126 12.08 -11.83 5.53
N SER A 127 11.39 -10.93 4.83
CA SER A 127 11.51 -10.81 3.37
C SER A 127 12.83 -10.16 2.93
N HIS A 128 13.53 -9.48 3.83
CA HIS A 128 14.80 -8.80 3.56
C HIS A 128 15.85 -9.15 4.62
N PRO A 129 16.33 -10.41 4.67
CA PRO A 129 17.22 -10.89 5.74
C PRO A 129 18.62 -10.25 5.69
N THR A 130 19.07 -9.82 4.50
CA THR A 130 20.38 -9.22 4.28
C THR A 130 20.22 -7.77 3.85
N ILE A 131 20.06 -6.87 4.83
CA ILE A 131 20.02 -5.43 4.59
C ILE A 131 21.24 -4.73 5.18
N ASP A 132 21.69 -3.69 4.48
CA ASP A 132 22.65 -2.75 5.03
C ASP A 132 21.94 -1.81 6.04
N THR A 133 22.26 -2.00 7.32
CA THR A 133 21.69 -1.23 8.43
C THR A 133 22.10 0.24 8.44
N ASN A 134 23.13 0.61 7.65
CA ASN A 134 23.58 2.00 7.54
C ASN A 134 22.66 2.83 6.65
N ILE A 135 22.07 2.21 5.62
CA ILE A 135 21.24 2.89 4.61
C ILE A 135 19.74 2.68 4.82
N ILE A 136 19.34 1.72 5.66
CA ILE A 136 17.92 1.46 5.91
C ILE A 136 17.20 2.73 6.42
N ALA A 137 15.96 2.92 5.97
CA ALA A 137 15.14 4.03 6.41
C ALA A 137 14.76 3.90 7.88
N TYR A 138 14.80 5.03 8.60
CA TYR A 138 14.33 5.13 9.98
C TYR A 138 13.12 6.04 10.06
N GLU A 139 12.11 5.65 10.84
CA GLU A 139 11.02 6.50 11.26
C GLU A 139 10.92 6.52 12.77
N VAL A 140 10.86 7.70 13.38
CA VAL A 140 10.76 7.82 14.84
C VAL A 140 9.42 8.42 15.21
N PHE A 141 8.75 7.82 16.19
CA PHE A 141 7.50 8.32 16.72
C PHE A 141 7.61 8.53 18.23
N LYS A 142 7.12 9.68 18.69
CA LYS A 142 6.86 9.91 20.11
C LYS A 142 5.50 9.32 20.45
N VAL A 143 5.48 8.45 21.46
CA VAL A 143 4.26 7.80 21.95
C VAL A 143 3.79 8.51 23.22
N ARG A 144 2.51 8.90 23.24
CA ARG A 144 1.84 9.45 24.43
C ARG A 144 0.53 8.73 24.66
N LYS A 145 0.08 8.62 25.91
CA LYS A 145 -1.21 8.02 26.26
C LYS A 145 -2.17 9.10 26.75
N SER A 146 -3.37 9.14 26.16
CA SER A 146 -4.47 10.04 26.53
C SER A 146 -5.77 9.30 26.21
N GLY A 147 -6.14 8.35 27.05
CA GLY A 147 -7.05 7.26 26.70
C GLY A 147 -6.29 6.21 25.87
N ASN A 148 -6.24 6.44 24.54
CA ASN A 148 -5.49 5.62 23.60
C ASN A 148 -4.06 6.13 23.37
N PHE A 149 -3.21 5.29 22.77
CA PHE A 149 -1.88 5.71 22.34
C PHE A 149 -1.98 6.64 21.13
N LYS A 150 -1.21 7.73 21.20
CA LYS A 150 -1.02 8.72 20.14
C LYS A 150 0.42 8.66 19.68
N PHE A 151 0.62 8.67 18.37
CA PHE A 151 1.92 8.54 17.71
C PHE A 151 2.18 9.83 16.94
N GLU A 152 3.22 10.54 17.34
CA GLU A 152 3.66 11.80 16.73
C GLU A 152 4.98 11.54 16.01
N LYS A 153 4.98 11.60 14.67
CA LYS A 153 6.20 11.41 13.87
C LYS A 153 7.18 12.54 14.17
N ILE A 154 8.44 12.20 14.41
CA ILE A 154 9.52 13.14 14.69
C ILE A 154 10.35 13.35 13.41
N ASP A 155 11.19 14.38 13.44
CA ASP A 155 12.05 14.80 12.35
C ASP A 155 13.25 13.87 12.08
N ALA A 156 14.03 14.25 11.06
CA ALA A 156 15.21 13.53 10.62
C ALA A 156 16.34 13.49 11.67
N ALA A 157 16.43 14.48 12.56
CA ALA A 157 17.44 14.51 13.61
C ALA A 157 17.18 13.38 14.62
N ALA A 158 15.91 13.14 14.98
CA ALA A 158 15.54 11.99 15.79
C ALA A 158 15.87 10.66 15.11
N CYS A 159 15.65 10.54 13.79
CA CYS A 159 16.04 9.34 13.03
C CYS A 159 17.55 9.08 13.07
N GLN A 160 18.38 10.12 12.90
CA GLN A 160 19.84 9.98 13.00
C GLN A 160 20.28 9.55 14.39
N TYR A 161 19.69 10.14 15.44
CA TYR A 161 19.97 9.75 16.82
C TYR A 161 19.58 8.29 17.08
N ALA A 162 18.38 7.88 16.64
CA ALA A 162 17.89 6.52 16.79
C ALA A 162 18.80 5.50 16.09
N ARG A 163 19.29 5.83 14.87
CA ARG A 163 20.26 5.01 14.15
C ARG A 163 21.55 4.81 14.95
N LYS A 164 22.21 5.90 15.35
CA LYS A 164 23.43 5.85 16.17
C LYS A 164 23.25 5.03 17.45
N ARG A 165 22.08 5.14 18.09
CA ARG A 165 21.77 4.37 19.30
C ARG A 165 21.61 2.89 19.02
N CYS A 166 20.90 2.52 17.94
CA CYS A 166 20.76 1.12 17.54
C CYS A 166 22.12 0.50 17.20
N GLU A 167 23.00 1.25 16.55
CA GLU A 167 24.39 0.85 16.25
C GLU A 167 25.20 0.65 17.54
N LEU A 168 25.17 1.63 18.45
CA LEU A 168 25.92 1.59 19.72
C LEU A 168 25.55 0.38 20.59
N ILE A 169 24.27 0.00 20.60
CA ILE A 169 23.75 -1.10 21.43
C ILE A 169 23.75 -2.44 20.66
N GLY A 170 24.12 -2.43 19.38
CA GLY A 170 24.20 -3.64 18.56
C GLY A 170 22.84 -4.27 18.24
N VAL A 171 21.80 -3.46 18.00
CA VAL A 171 20.46 -3.94 17.62
C VAL A 171 20.51 -4.55 16.23
N LYS A 172 20.54 -5.89 16.19
CA LYS A 172 20.58 -6.67 14.93
C LYS A 172 19.27 -6.53 14.17
N TRP A 173 19.37 -6.39 12.85
CA TRP A 173 18.20 -6.42 11.97
C TRP A 173 17.53 -7.78 12.04
N GLY A 174 16.20 -7.80 12.21
CA GLY A 174 15.35 -8.98 12.07
C GLY A 174 15.93 -10.20 12.75
N THR A 175 15.64 -10.44 14.03
CA THR A 175 16.31 -11.56 14.70
C THR A 175 15.76 -12.88 14.19
N ASN A 176 16.44 -13.44 13.19
CA ASN A 176 16.32 -14.82 12.80
C ASN A 176 16.61 -15.63 14.07
N ARG A 177 15.59 -16.32 14.61
CA ARG A 177 15.85 -17.49 15.46
C ARG A 177 16.45 -18.53 14.52
N SER A 178 17.73 -18.37 14.17
CA SER A 178 18.55 -19.52 13.83
C SER A 178 18.49 -20.40 15.07
N LEU A 179 17.66 -21.45 14.96
CA LEU A 179 17.48 -22.53 15.91
C LEU A 179 18.85 -22.88 16.51
N VAL A 180 18.98 -22.65 17.82
CA VAL A 180 19.95 -23.39 18.63
C VAL A 180 19.26 -24.67 19.06
#